data_AF-A0A833QVU2-F1
#
_entry.id   AF-A0A833QVU2-F1
#
_cell.length_a   1.000
_cell.length_b   1.000
_cell.length_c   1.000
_cell.angle_alpha   90.00
_cell.angle_beta   90.00
_cell.angle_gamma   90.00
#
_symmetry.space_group_name_H-M   'P 1'
#
loop_
_entity.id
_entity.type
_entity.pdbx_description
1 polymer ?
#
loop_
_entity_poly.entity_id
_entity_poly.type
_entity_poly.pdbx_seq_one_letter_code
_entity_poly.pdbx_strand_id
1 'polypeptide(L)'
;MLCEDQTGGFGEPAPVQKSSMVPENILESVTETLAYAEEVRTALLQFFAVAGDDPDALAELPPLLQARAYLVLSKTTTSLLSVQLRCTGVDPDEHPISKEFDRLSLCGEKLGRYQDWEKAPLRPSTRVNKRGAARVIGHALPQLTAEQRESLRDISRGNEARMRSFTDKRARKKRRQQGGGPSSSGDKSVRQAAEEFLQKAAKELVMCTNSDGVRGPLRILSDGEEHEQVEQET
;
A
#
# COMPACT_ATOMS: atom_id res chain seq x y z
N MET A 1 -26.83 69.38 79.18
CA MET A 1 -26.86 67.90 79.18
C MET A 1 -26.17 67.49 77.89
N LEU A 2 -24.92 67.06 78.02
CA LEU A 2 -24.06 66.61 76.92
C LEU A 2 -24.56 65.24 76.44
N CYS A 3 -24.62 65.05 75.13
CA CYS A 3 -24.19 63.84 74.44
C CYS A 3 -23.94 64.24 72.97
N GLU A 4 -22.67 64.47 72.67
CA GLU A 4 -22.13 64.25 71.33
C GLU A 4 -22.16 62.74 71.08
N ASP A 5 -22.46 62.33 69.84
CA ASP A 5 -21.70 61.24 69.26
C ASP A 5 -21.64 61.38 67.74
N GLN A 6 -20.41 61.54 67.29
CA GLN A 6 -19.98 61.75 65.93
C GLN A 6 -19.21 60.49 65.54
N THR A 7 -19.81 59.60 64.76
CA THR A 7 -19.11 58.61 63.94
C THR A 7 -20.00 58.41 62.70
N GLY A 8 -19.56 58.55 61.45
CA GLY A 8 -18.21 58.44 60.92
C GLY A 8 -18.26 57.37 59.83
N GLY A 9 -18.16 57.78 58.57
CA GLY A 9 -17.71 56.92 57.48
C GLY A 9 -18.81 56.16 56.72
N PHE A 10 -19.35 56.79 55.68
CA PHE A 10 -19.76 56.07 54.47
C PHE A 10 -18.52 55.40 53.88
N GLY A 11 -18.30 54.14 54.24
CA GLY A 11 -17.39 53.26 53.53
C GLY A 11 -18.02 52.88 52.20
N GLU A 12 -17.69 53.65 51.17
CA GLU A 12 -17.79 53.23 49.78
C GLU A 12 -17.22 51.81 49.65
N PRO A 13 -17.96 50.82 49.14
CA PRO A 13 -17.36 49.52 48.87
C PRO A 13 -16.34 49.74 47.75
N ALA A 14 -15.06 49.67 48.14
CA ALA A 14 -13.93 49.63 47.23
C ALA A 14 -14.24 48.68 46.07
N PRO A 15 -13.84 49.03 44.83
CA PRO A 15 -14.07 48.16 43.69
C PRO A 15 -13.49 46.78 44.02
N VAL A 16 -14.37 45.78 44.06
CA VAL A 16 -14.01 44.38 44.14
C VAL A 16 -12.95 44.17 43.08
N GLN A 17 -11.72 43.98 43.52
CA GLN A 17 -10.60 43.68 42.66
C GLN A 17 -11.02 42.48 41.79
N LYS A 18 -11.16 42.69 40.48
CA LYS A 18 -11.25 41.62 39.48
C LYS A 18 -9.89 40.91 39.44
N SER A 19 -9.55 40.20 40.50
CA SER A 19 -8.35 39.37 40.57
C SER A 19 -8.75 37.94 40.21
N SER A 20 -8.14 37.42 39.14
CA SER A 20 -8.33 36.07 38.57
C SER A 20 -9.50 35.88 37.60
N MET A 21 -9.65 36.76 36.60
CA MET A 21 -10.46 36.42 35.42
C MET A 21 -9.53 35.86 34.34
N VAL A 22 -9.67 34.57 34.02
CA VAL A 22 -9.02 33.96 32.85
C VAL A 22 -9.38 34.83 31.63
N PRO A 23 -8.41 35.26 30.82
CA PRO A 23 -8.67 36.03 29.61
C PRO A 23 -9.71 35.36 28.70
N GLU A 24 -10.64 36.13 28.16
CA GLU A 24 -11.76 35.64 27.36
C GLU A 24 -11.31 34.85 26.12
N ASN A 25 -10.20 35.28 25.50
CA ASN A 25 -9.58 34.57 24.38
C ASN A 25 -9.08 33.16 24.75
N ILE A 26 -8.65 32.96 26.00
CA ILE A 26 -8.25 31.63 26.48
C ILE A 26 -9.49 30.76 26.68
N LEU A 27 -10.56 31.32 27.24
CA LEU A 27 -11.82 30.60 27.41
C LEU A 27 -12.39 30.17 26.05
N GLU A 28 -12.41 31.07 25.07
CA GLU A 28 -12.84 30.77 23.70
C GLU A 28 -12.01 29.64 23.09
N SER A 29 -10.67 29.73 23.14
CA SER A 29 -9.76 28.71 22.62
C SER A 29 -9.94 27.34 23.31
N VAL A 30 -10.19 27.31 24.61
CA VAL A 30 -10.46 26.06 25.35
C VAL A 30 -11.80 25.47 24.91
N THR A 31 -12.85 26.29 24.76
CA THR A 31 -14.16 25.81 24.29
C THR A 31 -14.10 25.28 22.86
N GLU A 32 -13.34 25.93 21.99
CA GLU A 32 -13.11 25.49 20.62
C GLU A 32 -12.33 24.16 20.59
N THR A 33 -11.27 24.05 21.40
CA THR A 33 -10.49 22.81 21.52
C THR A 33 -11.34 21.65 22.04
N LEU A 34 -12.24 21.90 22.98
CA LEU A 34 -13.19 20.90 23.48
C LEU A 34 -14.16 20.45 22.37
N ALA A 35 -14.67 21.38 21.56
CA ALA A 35 -15.53 21.04 20.43
C ALA A 35 -14.81 20.13 19.42
N TYR A 36 -13.56 20.43 19.07
CA TYR A 36 -12.75 19.58 18.20
C TYR A 36 -12.46 18.21 18.83
N ALA A 37 -12.22 18.14 20.13
CA ALA A 37 -11.98 16.87 20.82
C ALA A 37 -13.21 15.96 20.77
N GLU A 38 -14.42 16.51 20.93
CA GLU A 38 -15.66 15.74 20.78
C GLU A 38 -15.90 15.31 19.32
N GLU A 39 -15.59 16.16 18.33
CA GLU A 39 -15.65 15.77 16.92
C GLU A 39 -14.73 14.58 16.62
N VAL A 40 -13.46 14.64 17.04
CA VAL A 40 -12.50 13.54 16.87
C VAL A 40 -12.98 12.28 17.59
N ARG A 41 -13.53 12.40 18.80
CA ARG A 41 -14.11 11.29 19.54
C ARG A 41 -15.25 10.63 18.76
N THR A 42 -16.19 11.40 18.23
CA THR A 42 -17.30 10.84 17.45
C THR A 42 -16.82 10.13 16.19
N ALA A 43 -15.86 10.71 15.46
CA ALA A 43 -15.27 10.09 14.28
C ALA A 43 -14.54 8.77 14.59
N LEU A 44 -13.77 8.73 15.69
CA LEU A 44 -13.09 7.52 16.13
C LEU A 44 -14.06 6.44 16.59
N LEU A 45 -15.12 6.79 17.33
CA LEU A 45 -16.14 5.84 17.75
C LEU A 45 -16.87 5.23 16.55
N GLN A 46 -17.19 6.03 15.53
CA GLN A 46 -17.76 5.52 14.29
C GLN A 46 -16.79 4.59 13.57
N PHE A 47 -15.52 4.96 13.48
CA PHE A 47 -14.48 4.11 12.88
C PHE A 47 -14.34 2.76 13.60
N PHE A 48 -14.30 2.77 14.94
CA PHE A 48 -14.19 1.55 15.75
C PHE A 48 -15.47 0.73 15.78
N ALA A 49 -16.65 1.33 15.65
CA ALA A 49 -17.91 0.59 15.50
C ALA A 49 -17.88 -0.27 14.23
N VAL A 50 -17.48 0.33 13.10
CA VAL A 50 -17.34 -0.40 11.83
C VAL A 50 -16.32 -1.53 11.93
N ALA A 51 -15.16 -1.28 12.56
CA ALA A 51 -14.13 -2.30 12.75
C ALA A 51 -14.48 -3.36 13.81
N GLY A 52 -15.43 -3.06 14.71
CA GLY A 52 -15.90 -3.99 15.74
C GLY A 52 -16.97 -4.96 15.22
N ASP A 53 -17.82 -4.49 14.30
CA ASP A 53 -18.83 -5.32 13.63
C ASP A 53 -18.18 -6.32 12.64
N ASP A 54 -17.09 -5.91 12.00
CA ASP A 54 -16.29 -6.74 11.10
C ASP A 54 -14.78 -6.49 11.31
N PRO A 55 -14.06 -7.42 11.97
CA PRO A 55 -12.63 -7.26 12.24
C PRO A 55 -11.78 -7.33 10.96
N ASP A 56 -12.32 -7.92 9.89
CA ASP A 56 -11.63 -8.05 8.61
C ASP A 56 -11.95 -6.88 7.66
N ALA A 57 -12.86 -5.96 8.02
CA ALA A 57 -13.28 -4.83 7.19
C ALA A 57 -12.11 -3.96 6.69
N LEU A 58 -11.08 -3.77 7.52
CA LEU A 58 -9.86 -3.06 7.12
C LEU A 58 -8.99 -3.88 6.17
N ALA A 59 -8.98 -5.20 6.30
CA ALA A 59 -8.24 -6.12 5.43
C ALA A 59 -8.91 -6.29 4.06
N GLU A 60 -10.23 -6.08 3.96
CA GLU A 60 -10.97 -6.10 2.70
C GLU A 60 -10.76 -4.84 1.84
N LEU A 61 -10.23 -3.75 2.43
CA LEU A 61 -9.92 -2.53 1.67
C LEU A 61 -8.81 -2.78 0.64
N PRO A 62 -8.84 -2.08 -0.51
CA PRO A 62 -7.70 -2.04 -1.42
C PRO A 62 -6.41 -1.69 -0.66
N PRO A 63 -5.25 -2.33 -0.94
CA PRO A 63 -4.05 -2.19 -0.12
C PRO A 63 -3.60 -0.74 0.12
N LEU A 64 -3.78 0.13 -0.88
CA LEU A 64 -3.44 1.55 -0.77
C LEU A 64 -4.39 2.31 0.19
N LEU A 65 -5.68 1.96 0.16
CA LEU A 65 -6.69 2.54 1.05
C LEU A 65 -6.53 2.00 2.47
N GLN A 66 -6.24 0.70 2.62
CA GLN A 66 -5.89 0.08 3.89
C GLN A 66 -4.70 0.77 4.55
N ALA A 67 -3.59 0.96 3.82
CA ALA A 67 -2.42 1.65 4.33
C ALA A 67 -2.72 3.10 4.74
N ARG A 68 -3.62 3.78 4.00
CA ARG A 68 -4.06 5.13 4.34
C ARG A 68 -4.88 5.17 5.63
N ALA A 69 -5.79 4.21 5.83
CA ALA A 69 -6.58 4.10 7.03
C ALA A 69 -5.69 3.94 8.27
N TYR A 70 -4.71 3.02 8.21
CA TYR A 70 -3.75 2.83 9.31
C TYR A 70 -2.88 4.07 9.55
N LEU A 71 -2.40 4.75 8.49
CA LEU A 71 -1.61 5.97 8.65
C LEU A 71 -2.42 7.08 9.34
N VAL A 72 -3.70 7.24 8.98
CA VAL A 72 -4.59 8.21 9.62
C VAL A 72 -4.80 7.84 11.08
N LEU A 73 -5.08 6.57 11.38
CA LEU A 73 -5.23 6.10 12.76
C LEU A 73 -3.98 6.38 13.60
N SER A 74 -2.80 6.01 13.10
CA SER A 74 -1.53 6.28 13.80
C SER A 74 -1.30 7.78 14.01
N LYS A 75 -1.54 8.63 13.00
CA LYS A 75 -1.44 10.09 13.16
C LYS A 75 -2.40 10.62 14.22
N THR A 76 -3.64 10.16 14.23
CA THR A 76 -4.62 10.57 15.24
C THR A 76 -4.18 10.15 16.64
N THR A 77 -3.73 8.91 16.83
CA THR A 77 -3.23 8.43 18.13
C THR A 77 -2.03 9.22 18.62
N THR A 78 -1.05 9.49 17.75
CA THR A 78 0.15 10.28 18.09
C THR A 78 -0.22 11.74 18.43
N SER A 79 -1.14 12.34 17.68
CA SER A 79 -1.65 13.69 17.98
C SER A 79 -2.38 13.74 19.32
N LEU A 80 -3.24 12.77 19.62
CA LEU A 80 -3.95 12.69 20.91
C LEU A 80 -2.99 12.55 22.09
N LEU A 81 -1.96 11.70 21.95
CA LEU A 81 -0.92 11.56 22.98
C LEU A 81 -0.14 12.87 23.14
N SER A 82 0.14 13.60 22.05
CA SER A 82 0.79 14.92 22.11
C SER A 82 -0.05 15.95 22.84
N VAL A 83 -1.38 15.96 22.60
CA VAL A 83 -2.32 16.80 23.33
C VAL A 83 -2.33 16.43 24.82
N GLN A 84 -2.38 15.15 25.14
CA GLN A 84 -2.32 14.68 26.53
C GLN A 84 -1.02 15.13 27.22
N LEU A 85 0.13 15.03 26.56
CA LEU A 85 1.41 15.50 27.09
C LEU A 85 1.36 16.99 27.40
N ARG A 86 0.89 17.82 26.45
CA ARG A 86 0.72 19.27 26.66
C ARG A 86 -0.21 19.59 27.82
N CYS A 87 -1.31 18.85 27.97
CA CYS A 87 -2.23 18.99 29.12
C CYS A 87 -1.58 18.63 30.46
N THR A 88 -0.58 17.75 30.48
CA THR A 88 0.21 17.42 31.68
C THR A 88 1.42 18.33 31.90
N GLY A 89 1.62 19.33 31.03
CA GLY A 89 2.76 20.25 31.09
C GLY A 89 4.07 19.72 30.50
N VAL A 90 4.03 18.60 29.77
CA VAL A 90 5.19 18.02 29.07
C VAL A 90 5.19 18.54 27.63
N ASP A 91 6.34 19.03 27.16
CA ASP A 91 6.49 19.48 25.78
C ASP A 91 6.67 18.27 24.84
N PRO A 92 5.78 18.04 23.86
CA PRO A 92 5.90 16.91 22.94
C PRO A 92 7.13 16.99 22.02
N ASP A 93 7.72 18.17 21.83
CA ASP A 93 8.89 18.34 20.96
C ASP A 93 10.16 17.76 21.62
N GLU A 94 10.29 17.85 22.95
CA GLU A 94 11.36 17.23 23.73
C GLU A 94 11.08 15.75 24.09
N HIS A 95 9.85 15.30 23.89
CA HIS A 95 9.43 13.93 24.20
C HIS A 95 9.72 12.98 23.02
N PRO A 96 9.99 11.67 23.25
CA PRO A 96 10.24 10.69 22.18
C PRO A 96 9.15 10.56 21.10
N ILE A 97 7.97 11.14 21.35
CA ILE A 97 6.87 11.22 20.39
C ILE A 97 7.20 12.10 19.17
N SER A 98 8.12 13.04 19.28
CA SER A 98 8.61 13.83 18.14
C SER A 98 9.14 12.93 17.03
N LYS A 99 9.92 11.89 17.39
CA LYS A 99 10.41 10.87 16.44
C LYS A 99 9.29 10.07 15.80
N GLU A 100 8.14 9.92 16.47
CA GLU A 100 6.96 9.27 15.90
C GLU A 100 6.35 10.13 14.79
N PHE A 101 6.30 11.45 14.96
CA PHE A 101 5.87 12.36 13.89
C PHE A 101 6.78 12.29 12.67
N ASP A 102 8.10 12.25 12.87
CA ASP A 102 9.07 12.08 11.78
C ASP A 102 8.86 10.76 11.04
N ARG A 103 8.64 9.67 11.79
CA ARG A 103 8.35 8.34 11.22
C ARG A 103 7.06 8.35 10.40
N LEU A 104 5.99 8.95 10.92
CA LEU A 104 4.70 9.05 10.24
C LEU A 104 4.74 9.99 9.03
N SER A 105 5.58 11.03 9.06
CA SER A 105 5.85 11.90 7.92
C SER A 105 6.46 11.08 6.77
N LEU A 106 7.52 10.32 7.06
CA LEU A 106 8.17 9.45 6.08
C LEU A 106 7.22 8.39 5.52
N CYS A 107 6.36 7.80 6.36
CA CYS A 107 5.32 6.87 5.90
C CYS A 107 4.30 7.56 4.98
N GLY A 108 3.91 8.80 5.28
CA GLY A 108 3.04 9.62 4.43
C GLY A 108 3.66 9.92 3.07
N GLU A 109 4.94 10.30 3.04
CA GLU A 109 5.68 10.54 1.80
C GLU A 109 5.78 9.27 0.95
N LYS A 110 6.08 8.12 1.58
CA LYS A 110 6.10 6.81 0.91
C LYS A 110 4.75 6.51 0.27
N LEU A 111 3.66 6.71 1.00
CA LEU A 111 2.30 6.45 0.52
C LEU A 111 1.91 7.39 -0.63
N GLY A 112 2.33 8.66 -0.57
CA GLY A 112 2.13 9.63 -1.66
C GLY A 112 2.74 9.16 -2.98
N ARG A 113 3.96 8.60 -2.94
CA ARG A 113 4.62 8.06 -4.15
C ARG A 113 3.81 6.93 -4.80
N TYR A 114 3.16 6.07 -4.00
CA TYR A 114 2.32 5.00 -4.55
C TYR A 114 1.03 5.52 -5.19
N GLN A 115 0.43 6.58 -4.62
CA GLN A 115 -0.72 7.25 -5.26
C GLN A 115 -0.32 7.87 -6.60
N ASP A 116 0.88 8.44 -6.69
CA ASP A 116 1.39 8.99 -7.94
C ASP A 116 1.64 7.88 -8.97
N TRP A 117 2.05 6.68 -8.54
CA TRP A 117 2.22 5.52 -9.43
C TRP A 117 0.89 4.94 -9.91
N GLU A 118 -0.14 4.97 -9.09
CA GLU A 118 -1.50 4.58 -9.48
C GLU A 118 -2.07 5.52 -10.56
N LYS A 119 -1.81 6.83 -10.42
CA LYS A 119 -2.26 7.88 -11.36
C LYS A 119 -1.35 8.03 -12.58
N ALA A 120 -0.09 7.60 -12.48
CA ALA A 120 0.85 7.69 -13.58
C ALA A 120 0.31 6.89 -14.78
N PRO A 121 0.49 7.38 -16.02
CA PRO A 121 0.21 6.58 -17.21
C PRO A 121 0.90 5.24 -17.00
N LEU A 122 0.13 4.14 -17.01
CA LEU A 122 0.61 2.77 -16.84
C LEU A 122 2.00 2.71 -17.45
N ARG A 123 3.05 2.72 -16.61
CA ARG A 123 4.43 2.62 -17.10
C ARG A 123 4.38 1.51 -18.13
N PRO A 124 4.92 1.67 -19.35
CA PRO A 124 4.81 0.65 -20.38
C PRO A 124 5.21 -0.69 -19.77
N SER A 125 4.21 -1.48 -19.35
CA SER A 125 4.40 -2.59 -18.40
C SER A 125 5.43 -3.47 -19.03
N THR A 126 6.64 -3.52 -18.45
CA THR A 126 7.89 -4.05 -19.01
C THR A 126 7.64 -4.72 -20.36
N ARG A 127 7.36 -3.92 -21.39
CA ARG A 127 6.66 -4.48 -22.57
C ARG A 127 7.72 -5.29 -23.26
N VAL A 128 7.57 -6.61 -23.23
CA VAL A 128 8.56 -7.53 -23.80
C VAL A 128 8.87 -7.05 -25.20
N ASN A 129 10.10 -6.59 -25.40
CA ASN A 129 10.54 -6.06 -26.68
C ASN A 129 10.61 -7.24 -27.64
N LYS A 130 9.51 -7.54 -28.34
CA LYS A 130 9.39 -8.71 -29.22
C LYS A 130 10.52 -8.75 -30.25
N ARG A 131 10.97 -7.58 -30.74
CA ARG A 131 12.09 -7.46 -31.68
C ARG A 131 13.42 -7.84 -31.02
N GLY A 132 13.67 -7.33 -29.82
CA GLY A 132 14.86 -7.66 -29.03
C GLY A 132 14.87 -9.14 -28.62
N ALA A 133 13.76 -9.65 -28.10
CA ALA A 133 13.60 -11.06 -27.75
C ALA A 133 13.83 -11.97 -28.95
N ALA A 134 13.33 -11.63 -30.14
CA ALA A 134 13.57 -12.41 -31.35
C ALA A 134 15.06 -12.49 -31.72
N ARG A 135 15.85 -11.43 -31.47
CA ARG A 135 17.31 -11.45 -31.66
C ARG A 135 17.99 -12.37 -30.66
N VAL A 136 17.62 -12.28 -29.38
CA VAL A 136 18.16 -13.12 -28.31
C VAL A 136 17.85 -14.59 -28.58
N ILE A 137 16.59 -14.92 -28.87
CA ILE A 137 16.16 -16.30 -29.17
C ILE A 137 16.87 -16.83 -30.42
N GLY A 138 16.98 -16.02 -31.48
CA GLY A 138 17.62 -16.42 -32.73
C GLY A 138 19.12 -16.71 -32.60
N HIS A 139 19.78 -16.11 -31.61
CA HIS A 139 21.21 -16.27 -31.37
C HIS A 139 21.53 -17.28 -30.26
N ALA A 140 20.65 -17.42 -29.26
CA ALA A 140 20.84 -18.33 -28.13
C ALA A 140 20.49 -19.79 -28.46
N LEU A 141 19.63 -20.03 -29.45
CA LEU A 141 19.20 -21.37 -29.83
C LEU A 141 19.85 -21.82 -31.14
N PRO A 142 20.90 -22.68 -31.10
CA PRO A 142 21.54 -23.17 -32.31
C PRO A 142 20.66 -24.15 -33.12
N GLN A 143 19.65 -24.78 -32.50
CA GLN A 143 18.78 -25.78 -33.12
C GLN A 143 17.47 -25.22 -33.70
N LEU A 144 17.49 -24.02 -34.26
CA LEU A 144 16.32 -23.45 -34.93
C LEU A 144 16.23 -23.95 -36.38
N THR A 145 15.05 -24.41 -36.80
CA THR A 145 14.81 -24.75 -38.21
C THR A 145 14.95 -23.50 -39.08
N ALA A 146 15.26 -23.68 -40.37
CA ALA A 146 15.44 -22.56 -41.29
C ALA A 146 14.21 -21.62 -41.32
N GLU A 147 13.01 -22.18 -41.31
CA GLU A 147 11.74 -21.45 -41.24
C GLU A 147 11.58 -20.66 -39.93
N GLN A 148 11.95 -21.24 -38.79
CA GLN A 148 11.89 -20.55 -37.49
C GLN A 148 12.88 -19.39 -37.43
N ARG A 149 14.09 -19.58 -37.99
CA ARG A 149 15.15 -18.56 -38.02
C ARG A 149 14.82 -17.40 -38.98
N GLU A 150 14.08 -17.68 -40.04
CA GLU A 150 13.53 -16.66 -40.94
C GLU A 150 12.40 -15.87 -40.26
N SER A 151 11.46 -16.57 -39.61
CA SER A 151 10.39 -15.95 -38.82
C SER A 151 10.92 -15.01 -37.72
N LEU A 152 11.94 -15.44 -36.97
CA LEU A 152 12.59 -14.60 -35.94
C LEU A 152 13.31 -13.38 -36.54
N ARG A 153 13.88 -13.50 -37.75
CA ARG A 153 14.47 -12.36 -38.48
C ARG A 153 13.42 -11.35 -38.92
N ASP A 154 12.26 -11.81 -39.38
CA ASP A 154 11.14 -10.94 -39.76
C ASP A 154 10.56 -10.20 -38.54
N ILE A 155 10.42 -10.88 -37.40
CA ILE A 155 10.00 -10.26 -36.13
C ILE A 155 11.02 -9.22 -35.67
N SER A 156 12.32 -9.53 -35.71
CA SER A 156 13.40 -8.61 -35.34
C SER A 156 13.43 -7.32 -36.18
N ARG A 157 13.10 -7.43 -37.48
CA ARG A 157 13.03 -6.31 -38.42
C ARG A 157 11.73 -5.51 -38.32
N GLY A 158 10.72 -6.01 -37.59
CA GLY A 158 9.42 -5.36 -37.47
C GLY A 158 8.50 -5.53 -38.67
N ASN A 159 8.74 -6.53 -39.52
CA ASN A 159 7.97 -6.81 -40.73
C ASN A 159 6.69 -7.61 -40.42
N GLU A 160 5.81 -7.07 -39.57
CA GLU A 160 4.56 -7.75 -39.17
C GLU A 160 3.61 -8.00 -40.35
N ALA A 161 3.64 -7.16 -41.39
CA ALA A 161 2.84 -7.31 -42.59
C ALA A 161 3.22 -8.56 -43.42
N ARG A 162 4.52 -8.90 -43.46
CA ARG A 162 4.99 -10.12 -44.15
C ARG A 162 4.59 -11.38 -43.40
N MET A 163 4.64 -11.36 -42.06
CA MET A 163 4.17 -12.47 -41.23
C MET A 163 2.69 -12.79 -41.44
N ARG A 164 1.80 -11.80 -41.42
CA ARG A 164 0.35 -12.01 -41.63
C ARG A 164 0.06 -12.66 -42.99
N SER A 165 0.78 -12.22 -44.02
CA SER A 165 0.64 -12.79 -45.37
C SER A 165 1.08 -14.26 -45.46
N PHE A 166 2.09 -14.68 -44.67
CA PHE A 166 2.57 -16.06 -44.63
C PHE A 166 1.63 -16.97 -43.83
N THR A 167 1.12 -16.49 -42.68
CA THR A 167 0.12 -17.22 -41.88
C THR A 167 -1.19 -17.40 -42.64
N ASP A 168 -1.66 -16.37 -43.35
CA ASP A 168 -2.87 -16.46 -44.18
C ASP A 168 -2.70 -17.46 -45.33
N LYS A 169 -1.53 -17.48 -45.97
CA LYS A 169 -1.22 -18.48 -47.01
C LYS A 169 -1.21 -19.91 -46.44
N ARG A 170 -0.69 -20.11 -45.21
CA ARG A 170 -0.66 -21.42 -44.55
C ARG A 170 -2.05 -21.88 -44.11
N ALA A 171 -2.87 -20.98 -43.58
CA ALA A 171 -4.27 -21.26 -43.22
C ALA A 171 -5.11 -21.61 -44.45
N ARG A 172 -4.90 -20.91 -45.57
CA ARG A 172 -5.58 -21.16 -46.84
C ARG A 172 -5.13 -22.46 -47.51
N LYS A 173 -3.87 -22.87 -47.34
CA LYS A 173 -3.35 -24.17 -47.82
C LYS A 173 -3.86 -25.36 -46.98
N LYS A 174 -4.02 -25.19 -45.66
CA LYS A 174 -4.67 -26.21 -44.80
C LYS A 174 -6.17 -26.40 -45.10
N ARG A 175 -6.91 -25.34 -45.47
CA ARG A 175 -8.32 -25.46 -45.91
C ARG A 175 -8.51 -26.17 -47.26
N ARG A 176 -7.46 -26.34 -48.06
CA ARG A 176 -7.51 -27.07 -49.34
C ARG A 176 -7.08 -28.54 -49.24
N GLN A 177 -6.53 -28.98 -48.12
CA GLN A 177 -6.08 -30.37 -47.90
C GLN A 177 -6.91 -31.15 -46.87
N GLN A 178 -7.97 -30.55 -46.31
CA GLN A 178 -8.98 -31.29 -45.54
C GLN A 178 -10.13 -31.65 -46.47
N GLY A 179 -9.86 -32.57 -47.37
CA GLY A 179 -10.82 -33.13 -48.32
C GLY A 179 -10.32 -34.52 -48.72
N GLY A 180 -10.39 -35.48 -47.79
CA GLY A 180 -10.21 -36.90 -48.07
C GLY A 180 -9.12 -37.60 -47.25
N GLY A 181 -9.51 -38.61 -46.46
CA GLY A 181 -8.65 -39.74 -46.06
C GLY A 181 -8.35 -39.86 -44.55
N PRO A 182 -8.60 -41.04 -43.91
CA PRO A 182 -8.55 -41.22 -42.46
C PRO A 182 -7.19 -41.70 -41.90
N SER A 183 -7.08 -41.64 -40.57
CA SER A 183 -6.24 -42.43 -39.63
C SER A 183 -4.75 -42.11 -39.43
N SER A 184 -4.39 -41.79 -38.17
CA SER A 184 -3.30 -42.40 -37.33
C SER A 184 -3.18 -41.58 -36.03
N SER A 185 -3.68 -42.09 -34.91
CA SER A 185 -2.94 -42.79 -33.84
C SER A 185 -1.79 -41.96 -33.23
N GLY A 186 -1.97 -41.50 -31.99
CA GLY A 186 -0.88 -41.35 -31.03
C GLY A 186 -0.67 -39.97 -30.42
N ASP A 187 -0.98 -38.88 -31.12
CA ASP A 187 -0.65 -37.55 -30.61
C ASP A 187 -1.84 -36.96 -29.84
N LYS A 188 -1.71 -36.88 -28.51
CA LYS A 188 -2.55 -35.99 -27.72
C LYS A 188 -2.54 -34.63 -28.41
N SER A 189 -3.72 -34.17 -28.85
CA SER A 189 -3.88 -32.87 -29.48
C SER A 189 -3.13 -31.82 -28.69
N VAL A 190 -2.34 -30.96 -29.34
CA VAL A 190 -1.56 -29.88 -28.69
C VAL A 190 -2.42 -29.07 -27.71
N ARG A 191 -3.73 -28.94 -28.02
CA ARG A 191 -4.73 -28.33 -27.16
C ARG A 191 -4.93 -29.08 -25.85
N GLN A 192 -5.00 -30.40 -25.90
CA GLN A 192 -5.16 -31.28 -24.74
C GLN A 192 -3.89 -31.29 -23.86
N ALA A 193 -2.70 -31.30 -24.46
CA ALA A 193 -1.44 -31.19 -23.72
C ALA A 193 -1.29 -29.83 -23.01
N ALA A 194 -1.71 -28.75 -23.67
CA ALA A 194 -1.72 -27.41 -23.07
C ALA A 194 -2.73 -27.31 -21.93
N GLU A 195 -3.91 -27.91 -22.09
CA GLU A 195 -4.96 -27.94 -21.06
C GLU A 195 -4.53 -28.77 -19.84
N GLU A 196 -3.89 -29.92 -20.05
CA GLU A 196 -3.30 -30.73 -18.97
C GLU A 196 -2.21 -29.95 -18.20
N PHE A 197 -1.34 -29.22 -18.92
CA PHE A 197 -0.30 -28.39 -18.29
C PHE A 197 -0.90 -27.26 -17.44
N LEU A 198 -1.91 -26.55 -17.97
CA LEU A 198 -2.58 -25.47 -17.25
C LEU A 198 -3.31 -25.98 -16.01
N GLN A 199 -4.00 -27.13 -16.10
CA GLN A 199 -4.64 -27.74 -14.94
C GLN A 199 -3.63 -28.21 -13.90
N LYS A 200 -2.47 -28.72 -14.32
CA LYS A 200 -1.39 -29.13 -13.40
C LYS A 200 -0.79 -27.92 -12.67
N ALA A 201 -0.49 -26.84 -13.39
CA ALA A 201 0.02 -25.61 -12.80
C ALA A 201 -0.99 -24.99 -11.81
N ALA A 202 -2.28 -24.99 -12.14
CA ALA A 202 -3.33 -24.50 -11.25
C ALA A 202 -3.41 -25.32 -9.95
N LYS A 203 -3.25 -26.65 -10.03
CA LYS A 203 -3.21 -27.50 -8.83
C LYS A 203 -1.97 -27.25 -7.98
N GLU A 204 -0.79 -27.06 -8.57
CA GLU A 204 0.43 -26.76 -7.81
C GLU A 204 0.33 -25.41 -7.09
N LEU A 205 -0.31 -24.39 -7.68
CA LEU A 205 -0.56 -23.11 -7.02
C LEU A 205 -1.51 -23.25 -5.81
N VAL A 206 -2.52 -24.11 -5.89
CA VAL A 206 -3.51 -24.31 -4.82
C VAL A 206 -2.98 -25.25 -3.73
N MET A 207 -2.06 -26.17 -4.06
CA MET A 207 -1.45 -27.11 -3.10
C MET A 207 -0.26 -26.49 -2.34
N CYS A 208 0.31 -25.37 -2.80
CA CYS A 208 1.42 -24.67 -2.14
C CYS A 208 1.02 -23.74 -0.99
N THR A 209 -0.24 -23.74 -0.54
CA THR A 209 -0.68 -22.90 0.59
C THR A 209 -0.46 -23.54 1.97
N ASN A 210 -0.10 -24.83 2.05
CA ASN A 210 -0.06 -25.57 3.32
C ASN A 210 1.29 -26.21 3.68
N SER A 211 2.40 -25.86 3.03
CA SER A 211 3.72 -26.21 3.56
C SER A 211 4.77 -25.20 3.11
N ASP A 212 5.52 -24.70 4.08
CA ASP A 212 6.52 -23.65 4.01
C ASP A 212 7.35 -23.59 2.72
N GLY A 213 7.51 -22.35 2.23
CA GLY A 213 8.57 -21.98 1.29
C GLY A 213 8.08 -21.70 -0.13
N VAL A 214 7.75 -20.44 -0.39
CA VAL A 214 7.62 -19.88 -1.75
C VAL A 214 8.93 -20.14 -2.51
N ARG A 215 8.95 -21.16 -3.37
CA ARG A 215 10.08 -21.41 -4.26
C ARG A 215 9.88 -20.63 -5.56
N GLY A 216 10.09 -19.32 -5.47
CA GLY A 216 10.18 -18.38 -6.59
C GLY A 216 11.51 -17.63 -6.60
N PRO A 217 11.91 -16.96 -7.69
CA PRO A 217 13.20 -16.26 -7.82
C PRO A 217 13.36 -15.05 -6.88
N LEU A 218 12.31 -14.64 -6.20
CA LEU A 218 12.31 -13.52 -5.27
C LEU A 218 12.45 -14.09 -3.85
N ARG A 219 13.69 -14.24 -3.40
CA ARG A 219 13.99 -14.38 -1.97
C ARG A 219 13.64 -13.05 -1.31
N ILE A 220 12.60 -13.06 -0.48
CA ILE A 220 12.40 -11.99 0.50
C ILE A 220 13.56 -12.14 1.49
N LEU A 221 14.45 -11.14 1.53
CA LEU A 221 15.46 -11.05 2.56
C LEU A 221 14.72 -10.71 3.86
N SER A 222 14.47 -11.73 4.69
CA SER A 222 14.22 -11.52 6.10
C SER A 222 15.57 -11.26 6.76
N ASP A 223 15.89 -9.99 6.99
CA ASP A 223 16.96 -9.60 7.91
C ASP A 223 16.38 -9.58 9.31
N GLY A 224 16.94 -10.42 10.18
CA GLY A 224 16.63 -10.40 11.60
C GLY A 224 16.84 -11.74 12.26
N GLU A 225 18.09 -12.11 12.54
CA GLU A 225 18.39 -12.95 13.71
C GLU A 225 19.64 -12.40 14.41
N GLU A 226 19.40 -12.11 15.68
CA GLU A 226 20.31 -11.63 16.70
C GLU A 226 21.33 -12.73 17.05
N HIS A 227 22.60 -12.36 17.22
CA HIS A 227 23.59 -13.22 17.87
C HIS A 227 23.97 -12.64 19.22
N GLU A 228 23.31 -13.14 20.26
CA GLU A 228 23.80 -13.15 21.62
C GLU A 228 24.91 -14.22 21.70
N GLN A 229 26.15 -13.80 21.97
CA GLN A 229 27.19 -14.69 22.48
C GLN A 229 27.83 -14.05 23.71
N VAL A 230 27.62 -14.77 24.81
CA VAL A 230 28.32 -14.71 26.08
C VAL A 230 29.79 -15.05 25.84
N GLU A 231 30.72 -14.21 26.30
CA GLU A 231 32.06 -14.67 26.70
C GLU A 231 32.50 -14.00 28.02
N GLN A 232 32.89 -14.88 28.94
CA GLN A 232 33.58 -14.62 30.19
C GLN A 232 35.08 -14.40 29.90
N GLU A 233 35.70 -13.46 30.61
CA GLU A 233 37.07 -13.49 31.19
C GLU A 233 37.69 -12.07 31.22
N THR A 234 37.66 -11.42 32.39
CA THR A 234 38.83 -11.23 33.27
C THR A 234 38.45 -10.43 34.51
#